data_AF-A0A3R7CYV4-F1
#
_entry.id   AF-A0A3R7CYV4-F1
#
_cell.length_a   1.000
_cell.length_b   1.000
_cell.length_c   1.000
_cell.angle_alpha   90.00
_cell.angle_beta   90.00
_cell.angle_gamma   90.00
#
_symmetry.space_group_name_H-M   'P 1'
#
loop_
_entity.id
_entity.type
_entity.pdbx_description
1 polymer ?
#
loop_
_entity_poly.entity_id
_entity_poly.type
_entity_poly.pdbx_seq_one_letter_code
_entity_poly.pdbx_strand_id
1 'polypeptide(L)'
;MTPQSKRRLFTEREDVLLLTQVMAEIPHLARRGTIMDVWESVARNLGALGEFDRPLFDGKKAQARFAILLRDHRDHNQHAQRASGAAEDQTERSILLDDLLAQVDDAKNDELQRSALNDEAACRAEDSATKVRDEAMKSQGKRKMRESDDDASSAGGGKMLKVLAMMNEGNKSEMELRKFMFEKDMEERRKDREVQTQQLQMLQTTMTTLLSALVNKL
;
A
#
# COMPACT_ATOMS: atom_id res chain seq x y z
N MET A 1 -12.00 -33.46 46.49
CA MET A 1 -11.17 -33.56 45.27
C MET A 1 -12.03 -33.14 44.09
N THR A 2 -11.87 -31.91 43.61
CA THR A 2 -12.53 -31.47 42.37
C THR A 2 -11.88 -32.19 41.19
N PRO A 3 -12.64 -32.85 40.29
CA PRO A 3 -12.04 -33.49 39.14
C PRO A 3 -11.37 -32.42 38.28
N GLN A 4 -10.08 -32.61 37.96
CA GLN A 4 -9.38 -31.81 36.97
C GLN A 4 -10.11 -31.98 35.64
N SER A 5 -10.85 -30.95 35.24
CA SER A 5 -11.56 -30.93 33.97
C SER A 5 -10.54 -31.01 32.83
N LYS A 6 -10.58 -32.10 32.06
CA LYS A 6 -9.79 -32.24 30.83
C LYS A 6 -10.13 -31.06 29.92
N ARG A 7 -9.12 -30.40 29.35
CA ARG A 7 -9.33 -29.30 28.40
C ARG A 7 -10.23 -29.77 27.25
N ARG A 8 -11.40 -29.15 27.10
CA ARG A 8 -12.35 -29.44 26.02
C ARG A 8 -11.78 -28.99 24.67
N LEU A 9 -11.52 -29.94 23.78
CA LEU A 9 -11.02 -29.70 22.42
C LEU A 9 -12.10 -29.06 21.54
N PHE A 10 -11.68 -28.30 20.55
CA PHE A 10 -12.57 -27.71 19.54
C PHE A 10 -13.04 -28.79 18.58
N THR A 11 -14.34 -28.77 18.29
CA THR A 11 -14.92 -29.61 17.25
C THR A 11 -14.79 -28.92 15.90
N GLU A 12 -14.91 -29.69 14.82
CA GLU A 12 -14.90 -29.14 13.45
C GLU A 12 -16.05 -28.15 13.24
N ARG A 13 -17.25 -28.46 13.75
CA ARG A 13 -18.40 -27.55 13.71
C ARG A 13 -18.13 -26.24 14.45
N GLU A 14 -17.52 -26.30 15.65
CA GLU A 14 -17.12 -25.09 16.39
C GLU A 14 -16.10 -24.25 15.60
N ASP A 15 -15.15 -24.90 14.90
CA ASP A 15 -14.19 -24.20 14.04
C ASP A 15 -14.85 -23.56 12.83
N VAL A 16 -15.78 -24.25 12.15
CA VAL A 16 -16.53 -23.69 11.01
C VAL A 16 -17.33 -22.47 11.43
N LEU A 17 -18.02 -22.52 12.57
CA LEU A 17 -18.74 -21.37 13.12
C LEU A 17 -17.80 -20.19 13.38
N LEU A 18 -16.66 -20.45 14.01
CA LEU A 18 -15.64 -19.42 14.26
C LEU A 18 -15.14 -18.80 12.95
N LEU A 19 -14.76 -19.61 11.96
CA LEU A 19 -14.23 -19.14 10.69
C LEU A 19 -15.27 -18.32 9.90
N THR A 20 -16.52 -18.78 9.89
CA THR A 20 -17.63 -18.06 9.28
C THR A 20 -17.83 -16.69 9.93
N GLN A 21 -17.80 -16.61 11.27
CA GLN A 21 -17.94 -15.35 11.97
C GLN A 21 -16.75 -14.41 11.73
N VAL A 22 -15.53 -14.96 11.68
CA VAL A 22 -14.31 -14.19 11.34
C VAL A 22 -14.38 -13.65 9.91
N MET A 23 -14.91 -14.42 8.96
CA MET A 23 -15.13 -13.96 7.59
C MET A 23 -16.19 -12.86 7.50
N ALA A 24 -17.23 -12.92 8.34
CA ALA A 24 -18.28 -11.90 8.37
C ALA A 24 -17.80 -10.57 8.98
N GLU A 25 -16.96 -10.60 10.02
CA GLU A 25 -16.54 -9.39 10.74
C GLU A 25 -15.13 -8.90 10.38
N ILE A 26 -14.34 -9.74 9.72
CA ILE A 26 -12.97 -9.49 9.22
C ILE A 26 -12.09 -8.77 10.28
N PRO A 27 -11.97 -9.33 11.49
CA PRO A 27 -11.30 -8.66 12.61
C PRO A 27 -9.81 -8.38 12.37
N HIS A 28 -9.16 -9.12 11.48
CA HIS A 28 -7.75 -8.94 11.15
C HIS A 28 -7.48 -7.74 10.21
N LEU A 29 -8.50 -7.25 9.51
CA LEU A 29 -8.44 -6.00 8.71
C LEU A 29 -8.99 -4.79 9.46
N ALA A 30 -9.45 -4.97 10.71
CA ALA A 30 -9.98 -3.87 11.50
C ALA A 30 -8.92 -2.78 11.72
N ARG A 31 -9.40 -1.54 11.88
CA ARG A 31 -8.54 -0.37 12.11
C ARG A 31 -7.63 -0.62 13.32
N ARG A 32 -6.36 -0.19 13.21
CA ARG A 32 -5.43 -0.19 14.35
C ARG A 32 -6.08 0.47 15.57
N GLY A 33 -6.01 -0.22 16.70
CA GLY A 33 -6.62 0.21 17.96
C GLY A 33 -8.03 -0.34 18.24
N THR A 34 -8.75 -0.86 17.23
CA THR A 34 -10.11 -1.44 17.41
C THR A 34 -10.17 -2.94 17.12
N ILE A 35 -9.06 -3.56 16.71
CA ILE A 35 -8.98 -4.99 16.36
C ILE A 35 -9.57 -5.88 17.45
N MET A 36 -9.24 -5.62 18.72
CA MET A 36 -9.76 -6.43 19.83
C MET A 36 -11.25 -6.23 20.08
N ASP A 37 -11.82 -5.07 19.77
CA ASP A 37 -13.26 -4.85 19.90
C ASP A 37 -14.03 -5.69 18.88
N VAL A 38 -13.48 -5.84 17.67
CA VAL A 38 -14.05 -6.72 16.64
C VAL A 38 -13.89 -8.19 17.02
N TRP A 39 -12.74 -8.60 17.57
CA TRP A 39 -12.60 -9.97 18.11
C TRP A 39 -13.57 -10.25 19.26
N GLU A 40 -13.83 -9.27 20.12
CA GLU A 40 -14.80 -9.40 21.20
C GLU A 40 -16.24 -9.48 20.65
N SER A 41 -16.53 -8.77 19.56
CA SER A 41 -17.78 -8.90 18.81
C SER A 41 -17.95 -10.30 18.21
N VAL A 42 -16.92 -10.86 17.57
CA VAL A 42 -16.89 -12.25 17.08
C VAL A 42 -17.21 -13.23 18.20
N ALA A 43 -16.54 -13.12 19.35
CA ALA A 43 -16.77 -14.02 20.49
C ALA A 43 -18.19 -13.89 21.05
N ARG A 44 -18.72 -12.66 21.13
CA ARG A 44 -20.09 -12.39 21.59
C ARG A 44 -21.14 -12.99 20.65
N ASN A 45 -20.96 -12.83 19.34
CA ASN A 45 -21.88 -13.35 18.33
C ASN A 45 -21.86 -14.88 18.32
N LEU A 46 -20.69 -15.50 18.47
CA LEU A 46 -20.58 -16.95 18.66
C LEU A 46 -21.28 -17.41 19.94
N GLY A 47 -21.10 -16.71 21.06
CA GLY A 47 -21.76 -17.04 22.33
C GLY A 47 -23.29 -16.92 22.30
N ALA A 48 -23.86 -16.20 21.33
CA ALA A 48 -25.30 -16.13 21.10
C ALA A 48 -25.84 -17.35 20.32
N LEU A 49 -24.97 -18.14 19.69
CA LEU A 49 -25.34 -19.36 18.98
C LEU A 49 -25.43 -20.53 19.96
N GLY A 50 -26.59 -21.16 20.07
CA GLY A 50 -26.78 -22.32 20.95
C GLY A 50 -25.88 -23.52 20.61
N GLU A 51 -25.36 -23.59 19.38
CA GLU A 51 -24.43 -24.63 18.94
C GLU A 51 -22.98 -24.38 19.38
N PHE A 52 -22.64 -23.16 19.81
CA PHE A 52 -21.29 -22.79 20.23
C PHE A 52 -21.18 -22.78 21.76
N ASP A 53 -21.17 -23.97 22.33
CA ASP A 53 -21.13 -24.15 23.78
C ASP A 53 -19.70 -24.03 24.33
N ARG A 54 -19.13 -22.82 24.32
CA ARG A 54 -17.84 -22.54 24.96
C ARG A 54 -17.97 -21.49 26.06
N PRO A 55 -18.03 -21.92 27.33
CA PRO A 55 -18.13 -20.97 28.44
C PRO A 55 -16.87 -20.11 28.52
N LEU A 56 -17.08 -18.81 28.82
CA LEU A 56 -16.02 -17.81 28.95
C LEU A 56 -15.18 -17.65 27.66
N PHE A 57 -15.76 -17.89 26.49
CA PHE A 57 -15.09 -17.62 25.22
C PHE A 57 -15.06 -16.11 24.97
N ASP A 58 -13.87 -15.55 24.80
CA ASP A 58 -13.62 -14.12 24.64
C ASP A 58 -12.85 -13.85 23.34
N GLY A 59 -12.72 -12.57 22.95
CA GLY A 59 -12.06 -12.21 21.71
C GLY A 59 -10.61 -12.69 21.62
N LYS A 60 -9.89 -12.76 22.74
CA LYS A 60 -8.51 -13.28 22.78
C LYS A 60 -8.45 -14.76 22.44
N LYS A 61 -9.40 -15.56 22.97
CA LYS A 61 -9.51 -16.99 22.66
C LYS A 61 -9.93 -17.22 21.21
N ALA A 62 -10.81 -16.39 20.68
CA ALA A 62 -11.19 -16.42 19.25
C ALA A 62 -9.97 -16.16 18.36
N GLN A 63 -9.23 -15.08 18.62
CA GLN A 63 -8.01 -14.75 17.88
C GLN A 63 -6.95 -15.86 17.98
N ALA A 64 -6.71 -16.38 19.19
CA ALA A 64 -5.73 -17.44 19.40
C ALA A 64 -6.11 -18.73 18.68
N ARG A 65 -7.40 -19.11 18.70
CA ARG A 65 -7.88 -20.29 17.98
C ARG A 65 -7.74 -20.09 16.47
N PHE A 66 -8.16 -18.95 15.95
CA PHE A 66 -8.01 -18.60 14.53
C PHE A 66 -6.55 -18.70 14.06
N ALA A 67 -5.61 -18.14 14.83
CA ALA A 67 -4.18 -18.20 14.49
C ALA A 67 -3.64 -19.65 14.44
N ILE A 68 -4.08 -20.51 15.37
CA ILE A 68 -3.73 -21.94 15.34
C ILE A 68 -4.28 -22.60 14.08
N LEU A 69 -5.54 -22.33 13.74
CA LEU A 69 -6.20 -22.91 12.56
C LEU A 69 -5.49 -22.55 11.26
N LEU A 70 -5.12 -21.28 11.06
CA LEU A 70 -4.39 -20.85 9.87
C LEU A 70 -3.00 -21.49 9.78
N ARG A 71 -2.28 -21.58 10.90
CA ARG A 71 -0.96 -22.22 10.92
C ARG A 71 -1.06 -23.70 10.55
N ASP A 72 -1.94 -24.43 11.24
CA ASP A 72 -2.09 -25.87 11.04
C ASP A 72 -2.55 -26.14 9.59
N HIS A 73 -3.44 -25.32 9.02
CA HIS A 73 -3.86 -25.43 7.62
C HIS A 73 -2.72 -25.20 6.63
N ARG A 74 -1.90 -24.16 6.85
CA ARG A 74 -0.72 -23.91 6.02
C ARG A 74 0.26 -25.08 6.07
N ASP A 75 0.48 -25.65 7.25
CA ASP A 75 1.35 -26.81 7.42
C ASP A 75 0.79 -28.03 6.66
N HIS A 76 -0.52 -28.32 6.77
CA HIS A 76 -1.15 -29.40 6.02
C HIS A 76 -1.04 -29.19 4.49
N ASN A 77 -1.38 -28.02 3.97
CA ASN A 77 -1.29 -27.72 2.54
C ASN A 77 0.15 -27.90 2.01
N GLN A 78 1.17 -27.48 2.78
CA GLN A 78 2.56 -27.71 2.42
C GLN A 78 2.96 -29.20 2.41
N HIS A 79 2.47 -29.99 3.37
CA HIS A 79 2.73 -31.43 3.41
C HIS A 79 2.01 -32.15 2.25
N ALA A 80 0.75 -31.83 1.97
CA ALA A 80 -0.03 -32.39 0.87
C ALA A 80 0.62 -32.09 -0.50
N GLN A 81 1.07 -30.84 -0.72
CA GLN A 81 1.80 -30.45 -1.94
C GLN A 81 3.09 -31.25 -2.13
N ARG A 82 3.83 -31.54 -1.04
CA ARG A 82 5.06 -32.36 -1.10
C ARG A 82 4.77 -33.84 -1.29
N ALA A 83 3.65 -34.35 -0.79
CA ALA A 83 3.28 -35.77 -0.81
C ALA A 83 2.66 -36.24 -2.14
N SER A 84 2.85 -35.50 -3.24
CA SER A 84 2.30 -35.78 -4.58
C SER A 84 0.77 -35.65 -4.68
N GLY A 85 0.27 -34.42 -4.58
CA GLY A 85 -0.92 -33.94 -5.31
C GLY A 85 -2.22 -34.72 -5.12
N ALA A 86 -2.38 -35.45 -4.01
CA ALA A 86 -3.62 -36.13 -3.72
C ALA A 86 -4.73 -35.09 -3.56
N ALA A 87 -5.78 -35.21 -4.37
CA ALA A 87 -6.99 -34.43 -4.21
C ALA A 87 -7.65 -34.87 -2.88
N GLU A 88 -7.42 -34.11 -1.82
CA GLU A 88 -8.16 -34.27 -0.58
C GLU A 88 -9.59 -33.76 -0.78
N ASP A 89 -10.55 -34.40 -0.11
CA ASP A 89 -11.92 -33.94 -0.07
C ASP A 89 -11.96 -32.53 0.55
N GLN A 90 -12.36 -31.54 -0.22
CA GLN A 90 -12.53 -30.17 0.27
C GLN A 90 -13.71 -30.12 1.24
N THR A 91 -13.42 -29.85 2.50
CA THR A 91 -14.44 -29.60 3.52
C THR A 91 -14.80 -28.12 3.55
N GLU A 92 -15.97 -27.78 4.09
CA GLU A 92 -16.35 -26.39 4.33
C GLU A 92 -15.27 -25.65 5.13
N ARG A 93 -14.69 -26.34 6.13
CA ARG A 93 -13.60 -25.84 6.93
C ARG A 93 -12.35 -25.52 6.10
N SER A 94 -11.94 -26.40 5.20
CA SER A 94 -10.74 -26.18 4.37
C SER A 94 -10.94 -25.03 3.39
N ILE A 95 -12.14 -24.92 2.79
CA ILE A 95 -12.48 -23.82 1.87
C ILE A 95 -12.40 -22.46 2.60
N LEU A 96 -13.05 -22.35 3.77
CA LEU A 96 -12.99 -21.13 4.58
C LEU A 96 -11.56 -20.78 4.99
N LEU A 97 -10.73 -21.78 5.30
CA LEU A 97 -9.33 -21.57 5.66
C LEU A 97 -8.48 -21.12 4.48
N ASP A 98 -8.71 -21.65 3.27
CA ASP A 98 -8.02 -21.19 2.05
C ASP A 98 -8.34 -19.71 1.77
N ASP A 99 -9.61 -19.32 1.80
CA ASP A 99 -10.05 -17.94 1.57
C ASP A 99 -9.50 -16.97 2.63
N LEU A 100 -9.62 -17.33 3.92
CA LEU A 100 -9.13 -16.50 5.02
C LEU A 100 -7.60 -16.42 5.04
N LEU A 101 -6.89 -17.49 4.66
CA LEU A 101 -5.44 -17.48 4.58
C LEU A 101 -4.96 -16.53 3.46
N ALA A 102 -5.58 -16.62 2.28
CA ALA A 102 -5.30 -15.71 1.17
C ALA A 102 -5.54 -14.26 1.57
N GLN A 103 -6.69 -13.96 2.19
CA GLN A 103 -7.03 -12.61 2.66
C GLN A 103 -6.02 -12.06 3.67
N VAL A 104 -5.57 -12.88 4.62
CA VAL A 104 -4.58 -12.46 5.63
C VAL A 104 -3.21 -12.21 5.00
N ASP A 105 -2.79 -13.04 4.05
CA ASP A 105 -1.52 -12.88 3.35
C ASP A 105 -1.51 -11.64 2.47
N ASP A 106 -2.59 -11.40 1.73
CA ASP A 106 -2.78 -10.19 0.91
C ASP A 106 -2.75 -8.93 1.78
N ALA A 107 -3.49 -8.93 2.89
CA ALA A 107 -3.50 -7.84 3.86
C ALA A 107 -2.10 -7.50 4.39
N LYS A 108 -1.32 -8.55 4.70
CA LYS A 108 0.04 -8.41 5.21
C LYS A 108 0.97 -7.87 4.12
N ASN A 109 0.84 -8.36 2.89
CA ASN A 109 1.64 -7.90 1.76
C ASN A 109 1.34 -6.44 1.41
N ASP A 110 0.07 -6.04 1.41
CA ASP A 110 -0.37 -4.66 1.23
C ASP A 110 0.24 -3.72 2.27
N GLU A 111 0.23 -4.12 3.55
CA GLU A 111 0.81 -3.32 4.63
C GLU A 111 2.33 -3.18 4.45
N LEU A 112 3.03 -4.26 4.08
CA LEU A 112 4.47 -4.23 3.80
C LEU A 112 4.81 -3.31 2.61
N GLN A 113 4.00 -3.34 1.55
CA GLN A 113 4.18 -2.46 0.39
C GLN A 113 3.95 -0.99 0.78
N ARG A 114 2.89 -0.69 1.55
CA ARG A 114 2.64 0.67 2.03
C ARG A 114 3.75 1.19 2.92
N SER A 115 4.29 0.37 3.83
CA SER A 115 5.41 0.78 4.66
C SER A 115 6.67 1.04 3.83
N ALA A 116 6.99 0.17 2.87
CA ALA A 116 8.14 0.36 1.99
C ALA A 116 8.04 1.65 1.16
N LEU A 117 6.86 1.94 0.59
CA LEU A 117 6.62 3.17 -0.15
C LEU A 117 6.75 4.42 0.73
N ASN A 118 6.29 4.34 1.99
CA ASN A 118 6.43 5.43 2.94
C ASN A 118 7.90 5.66 3.33
N ASP A 119 8.68 4.60 3.54
CA ASP A 119 10.10 4.68 3.87
C ASP A 119 10.91 5.24 2.68
N GLU A 120 10.60 4.83 1.45
CA GLU A 120 11.20 5.40 0.24
C GLU A 120 10.84 6.87 0.04
N ALA A 121 9.62 7.27 0.38
CA ALA A 121 9.20 8.67 0.34
C ALA A 121 9.94 9.51 1.40
N ALA A 122 10.10 8.98 2.61
CA ALA A 122 10.86 9.62 3.68
C ALA A 122 12.33 9.79 3.31
N CYS A 123 12.97 8.74 2.78
CA CYS A 123 14.36 8.77 2.30
C CYS A 123 14.54 9.83 1.20
N ARG A 124 13.62 9.88 0.21
CA ARG A 124 13.65 10.92 -0.84
C ARG A 124 13.47 12.33 -0.27
N ALA A 125 12.61 12.50 0.74
CA ALA A 125 12.43 13.79 1.40
C ALA A 125 13.72 14.23 2.11
N GLU A 126 14.39 13.33 2.83
CA GLU A 126 15.67 13.60 3.50
C GLU A 126 16.80 13.95 2.53
N ASP A 127 16.91 13.22 1.41
CA ASP A 127 17.86 13.52 0.35
C ASP A 127 17.64 14.92 -0.24
N SER A 128 16.36 15.27 -0.49
CA SER A 128 16.01 16.59 -1.01
C SER A 128 16.34 17.70 0.00
N ALA A 129 16.04 17.48 1.29
CA ALA A 129 16.35 18.43 2.35
C ALA A 129 17.86 18.63 2.52
N THR A 130 18.65 17.57 2.37
CA THR A 130 20.12 17.64 2.43
C THR A 130 20.68 18.46 1.28
N LYS A 131 20.22 18.22 0.04
CA LYS A 131 20.62 19.02 -1.13
C LYS A 131 20.30 20.51 -0.96
N VAL A 132 19.11 20.84 -0.47
CA VAL A 132 18.71 22.24 -0.20
C VAL A 132 19.61 22.88 0.86
N ARG A 133 19.94 22.14 1.94
CA ARG A 133 20.86 22.63 2.98
C ARG A 133 22.24 22.90 2.41
N ASP A 134 22.78 22.00 1.61
CA ASP A 134 24.11 22.13 1.00
C ASP A 134 24.18 23.31 0.02
N GLU A 135 23.16 23.50 -0.81
CA GLU A 135 23.05 24.65 -1.72
C GLU A 135 22.97 25.97 -0.96
N ALA A 136 22.17 26.03 0.11
CA ALA A 136 22.06 27.21 0.97
C ALA A 136 23.42 27.55 1.61
N MET A 137 24.14 26.57 2.15
CA MET A 137 25.47 26.78 2.75
C MET A 137 26.51 27.28 1.75
N LYS A 138 26.49 26.78 0.50
CA LYS A 138 27.37 27.27 -0.57
C LYS A 138 27.06 28.71 -0.99
N SER A 139 25.80 29.12 -0.93
CA SER A 139 25.36 30.48 -1.34
C SER A 139 25.74 31.58 -0.34
N GLN A 140 25.93 31.25 0.95
CA GLN A 140 26.25 32.23 2.00
C GLN A 140 27.75 32.60 2.08
N GLY A 141 28.65 31.80 1.48
CA GLY A 141 30.10 32.00 1.58
C GLY A 141 30.71 33.12 0.73
N LYS A 142 29.94 33.88 -0.06
CA LYS A 142 30.50 34.88 -1.01
C LYS A 142 30.22 36.36 -0.68
N ARG A 143 29.68 36.68 0.50
CA ARG A 143 29.45 38.08 0.91
C ARG A 143 30.21 38.46 2.19
N LYS A 144 31.54 38.34 2.17
CA LYS A 144 32.41 39.17 3.02
C LYS A 144 33.87 39.16 2.52
N MET A 145 34.17 39.94 1.48
CA MET A 145 35.47 40.62 1.33
C MET A 145 35.34 41.75 0.30
N ARG A 146 34.94 42.92 0.80
CA ARG A 146 35.20 44.27 0.25
C ARG A 146 35.38 45.06 1.55
N GLU A 147 36.58 45.47 1.94
CA GLU A 147 37.48 46.45 1.32
C GLU A 147 38.94 46.20 1.77
N SER A 148 39.91 46.33 0.85
CA SER A 148 41.01 47.31 0.90
C SER A 148 42.06 47.02 -0.17
N ASP A 149 42.18 48.02 -1.05
CA ASP A 149 43.35 48.56 -1.75
C ASP A 149 44.34 47.71 -2.56
N ASP A 150 44.44 48.18 -3.81
CA ASP A 150 45.62 48.48 -4.60
C ASP A 150 46.44 47.38 -5.29
N ASP A 151 46.30 47.47 -6.62
CA ASP A 151 47.34 47.50 -7.65
C ASP A 151 48.15 46.23 -7.92
N ALA A 152 47.91 45.63 -9.09
CA ALA A 152 48.96 45.26 -10.05
C ALA A 152 48.38 44.52 -11.27
N SER A 153 48.58 45.12 -12.44
CA SER A 153 48.88 44.51 -13.75
C SER A 153 48.48 43.04 -14.00
N SER A 154 47.63 42.79 -15.01
CA SER A 154 47.89 41.73 -16.00
C SER A 154 46.97 41.81 -17.21
N ALA A 155 47.55 41.82 -18.39
CA ALA A 155 46.91 41.80 -19.71
C ALA A 155 46.23 40.42 -20.01
N GLY A 156 45.22 40.05 -19.22
CA GLY A 156 44.50 38.77 -19.32
C GLY A 156 42.97 38.85 -19.42
N GLY A 157 42.37 40.04 -19.36
CA GLY A 157 40.92 40.21 -19.17
C GLY A 157 40.02 39.68 -20.29
N GLY A 158 40.46 39.74 -21.55
CA GLY A 158 39.61 39.36 -22.69
C GLY A 158 39.28 37.86 -22.79
N LYS A 159 40.19 36.99 -22.33
CA LYS A 159 40.01 35.53 -22.38
C LYS A 159 39.01 35.07 -21.32
N MET A 160 39.09 35.64 -20.12
CA MET A 160 38.21 35.33 -19.01
C MET A 160 36.77 35.80 -19.26
N LEU A 161 36.60 36.98 -19.88
CA LEU A 161 35.28 37.49 -20.27
C LEU A 161 34.59 36.58 -21.30
N LYS A 162 35.37 36.01 -22.24
CA LYS A 162 34.86 35.08 -23.25
C LYS A 162 34.45 33.73 -22.65
N VAL A 163 35.20 33.22 -21.66
CA VAL A 163 34.81 32.01 -20.90
C VAL A 163 33.52 32.28 -20.09
N LEU A 164 33.40 33.45 -19.47
CA LEU A 164 32.21 33.83 -18.71
C LEU A 164 30.96 33.94 -19.60
N ALA A 165 31.12 34.51 -20.80
CA ALA A 165 30.04 34.60 -21.80
C ALA A 165 29.59 33.21 -22.27
N MET A 166 30.53 32.30 -22.57
CA MET A 166 30.21 30.93 -22.98
C MET A 166 29.51 30.13 -21.87
N MET A 167 29.90 30.31 -20.61
CA MET A 167 29.21 29.67 -19.47
C MET A 167 27.80 30.24 -19.25
N ASN A 168 27.62 31.54 -19.42
CA ASN A 168 26.31 32.18 -19.28
C ASN A 168 25.34 31.75 -20.41
N GLU A 169 25.86 31.62 -21.63
CA GLU A 169 25.10 31.16 -22.79
C GLU A 169 24.78 29.65 -22.73
N GLY A 170 25.71 28.84 -22.22
CA GLY A 170 25.47 27.42 -21.91
C GLY A 170 24.41 27.21 -20.82
N ASN A 171 24.45 28.00 -19.75
CA ASN A 171 23.44 27.93 -18.69
C ASN A 171 22.06 28.38 -19.18
N LYS A 172 22.01 29.36 -20.10
CA LYS A 172 20.76 29.83 -20.70
C LYS A 172 20.12 28.76 -21.59
N SER A 173 20.90 28.11 -22.44
CA SER A 173 20.40 27.03 -23.32
C SER A 173 19.97 25.79 -22.54
N GLU A 174 20.67 25.44 -21.45
CA GLU A 174 20.24 24.36 -20.55
C GLU A 174 18.90 24.70 -19.87
N MET A 175 18.72 25.95 -19.43
CA MET A 175 17.46 26.40 -18.81
C MET A 175 16.30 26.38 -19.81
N GLU A 176 16.54 26.77 -21.05
CA GLU A 176 15.53 26.71 -22.13
C GLU A 176 15.16 25.26 -22.46
N LEU A 177 16.13 24.34 -22.50
CA LEU A 177 15.85 22.92 -22.70
C LEU A 177 15.01 22.34 -21.57
N ARG A 178 15.33 22.65 -20.31
CA ARG A 178 14.54 22.19 -19.14
C ARG A 178 13.10 22.72 -19.18
N LYS A 179 12.91 23.99 -19.54
CA LYS A 179 11.57 24.58 -19.73
C LYS A 179 10.80 23.87 -20.83
N PHE A 180 11.43 23.64 -21.97
CA PHE A 180 10.82 22.93 -23.10
C PHE A 180 10.41 21.50 -22.73
N MET A 181 11.26 20.75 -22.03
CA MET A 181 10.94 19.40 -21.57
C MET A 181 9.75 19.40 -20.60
N PHE A 182 9.71 20.34 -19.66
CA PHE A 182 8.60 20.46 -18.72
C PHE A 182 7.27 20.82 -19.42
N GLU A 183 7.31 21.74 -20.38
CA GLU A 183 6.14 22.13 -21.15
C GLU A 183 5.61 20.98 -22.02
N LYS A 184 6.49 20.18 -22.62
CA LYS A 184 6.11 18.97 -23.35
C LYS A 184 5.45 17.92 -22.46
N ASP A 185 6.01 17.66 -21.28
CA ASP A 185 5.45 16.70 -20.32
C ASP A 185 4.05 17.14 -19.80
N MET A 186 3.88 18.45 -19.54
CA MET A 186 2.58 19.00 -19.16
C MET A 186 1.53 18.87 -20.28
N GLU A 187 1.93 19.06 -21.53
CA GLU A 187 1.07 18.95 -22.70
C GLU A 187 0.67 17.48 -22.98
N GLU A 188 1.57 16.52 -22.81
CA GLU A 188 1.24 15.09 -22.89
C GLU A 188 0.24 14.68 -21.81
N ARG A 189 0.46 15.08 -20.55
CA ARG A 189 -0.50 14.85 -19.47
C ARG A 189 -1.84 15.56 -19.67
N ARG A 190 -1.89 16.62 -20.49
CA ARG A 190 -3.14 17.28 -20.88
C ARG A 190 -3.88 16.41 -21.92
N LYS A 191 -3.17 15.95 -22.94
CA LYS A 191 -3.72 15.08 -23.99
C LYS A 191 -4.21 13.74 -23.44
N ASP A 192 -3.48 13.13 -22.50
CA ASP A 192 -3.91 11.87 -21.89
C ASP A 192 -5.22 12.02 -21.13
N ARG A 193 -5.39 13.13 -20.41
CA ARG A 193 -6.66 13.47 -19.75
C ARG A 193 -7.78 13.69 -20.76
N GLU A 194 -7.50 14.38 -21.87
CA GLU A 194 -8.47 14.57 -22.94
C GLU A 194 -8.91 13.23 -23.56
N VAL A 195 -7.97 12.32 -23.85
CA VAL A 195 -8.27 10.98 -24.38
C VAL A 195 -9.12 10.19 -23.40
N GLN A 196 -8.81 10.19 -22.10
CA GLN A 196 -9.63 9.51 -21.09
C GLN A 196 -11.05 10.10 -21.02
N THR A 197 -11.19 11.43 -21.07
CA THR A 197 -12.52 12.06 -21.07
C THR A 197 -13.31 11.74 -22.33
N GLN A 198 -12.68 11.70 -23.50
CA GLN A 198 -13.33 11.31 -24.75
C GLN A 198 -13.78 9.86 -24.73
N GLN A 199 -12.97 8.94 -24.18
CA GLN A 199 -13.35 7.53 -24.02
C GLN A 199 -14.57 7.37 -23.09
N LEU A 200 -14.61 8.09 -21.96
CA LEU A 200 -15.76 8.10 -21.05
C LEU A 200 -17.01 8.66 -21.72
N GLN A 201 -16.90 9.77 -22.44
CA GLN A 201 -18.03 10.35 -23.19
C GLN A 201 -18.54 9.41 -24.29
N MET A 202 -17.64 8.75 -25.02
CA MET A 202 -17.99 7.75 -26.03
C MET A 202 -18.75 6.58 -25.40
N LEU A 203 -18.31 6.06 -24.26
CA LEU A 203 -18.99 4.98 -23.54
C LEU A 203 -20.38 5.42 -23.09
N GLN A 204 -20.48 6.60 -22.49
CA GLN A 204 -21.76 7.16 -22.04
C GLN A 204 -22.74 7.37 -23.21
N THR A 205 -22.24 7.89 -24.34
CA THR A 205 -23.06 8.13 -25.54
C THR A 205 -23.54 6.80 -26.13
N THR A 206 -22.67 5.80 -26.18
CA THR A 206 -23.00 4.45 -26.66
C THR A 206 -24.08 3.81 -25.78
N MET A 207 -23.92 3.86 -24.45
CA MET A 207 -24.91 3.34 -23.50
C MET A 207 -26.25 4.05 -23.65
N THR A 208 -26.24 5.39 -23.74
CA THR A 208 -27.45 6.20 -23.93
C THR A 208 -28.17 5.85 -25.22
N THR A 209 -27.43 5.63 -26.31
CA THR A 209 -28.00 5.24 -27.61
C THR A 209 -28.65 3.86 -27.55
N LEU A 210 -28.00 2.89 -26.90
CA LEU A 210 -28.56 1.54 -26.70
C LEU A 210 -29.83 1.57 -25.84
N LEU A 211 -29.83 2.34 -24.74
CA LEU A 211 -31.01 2.51 -23.89
C LEU A 211 -32.17 3.15 -24.66
N SER A 212 -31.91 4.20 -25.44
CA SER A 212 -32.93 4.83 -26.30
C SER A 212 -33.48 3.86 -27.35
N ALA A 213 -32.63 3.04 -27.97
CA ALA A 213 -33.06 2.03 -28.93
C ALA A 213 -33.91 0.90 -28.31
N LEU A 214 -33.71 0.59 -27.03
CA LEU A 214 -34.54 -0.37 -26.28
C LEU A 214 -35.89 0.24 -25.90
N VAL A 215 -35.91 1.51 -25.47
CA VAL A 215 -37.15 2.23 -25.11
C VAL A 215 -38.03 2.45 -26.34
N ASN A 216 -37.46 2.74 -27.51
CA ASN A 216 -38.21 2.96 -28.76
C ASN A 216 -38.70 1.66 -29.44
N LYS A 217 -38.37 0.49 -28.88
CA LYS A 217 -38.82 -0.84 -29.37
C LYS A 217 -39.97 -1.44 -28.53
N LEU A 218 -40.41 -0.75 -27.48
CA LEU A 218 -41.62 -1.02 -26.70
C LEU A 218 -42.74 -0.09 -27.15
#